data_AF-A0AAW5N3P7-F1
#
_entry.id   AF-A0AAW5N3P7-F1
#
_cell.length_a   1.000
_cell.length_b   1.000
_cell.length_c   1.000
_cell.angle_alpha   90.00
_cell.angle_beta   90.00
_cell.angle_gamma   90.00
#
_symmetry.space_group_name_H-M   'P 1'
#
loop_
_entity.id
_entity.type
_entity.pdbx_description
1 polymer ?
#
loop_
_entity_poly.entity_id
_entity_poly.type
_entity_poly.pdbx_seq_one_letter_code
_entity_poly.pdbx_strand_id
1 'polypeptide(L)'
;YDQTHTPMFHQMEGLIVDTNISFTNLKGTLHDFLRNFFEEDLQIRFRPSYFPFTEPSAEVDVMGKNGKWLEVLGCGMVHPNVLRNV
;
A
#
# COMPACT_ATOMS: atom_id res chain seq x y z
N TYR A 1 23.75 -2.35 13.94
CA TYR A 1 22.40 -2.60 14.43
C TYR A 1 21.91 -1.35 15.11
N ASP A 2 20.96 -0.65 14.51
CA ASP A 2 20.19 0.35 15.25
C ASP A 2 19.08 -0.35 16.06
N GLN A 3 18.51 0.34 17.03
CA GLN A 3 17.56 -0.24 17.99
C GLN A 3 16.17 -0.52 17.40
N THR A 4 15.87 0.00 16.20
CA THR A 4 14.55 -0.07 15.59
C THR A 4 14.44 -1.11 14.47
N HIS A 5 15.55 -1.70 14.04
CA HIS A 5 15.57 -2.71 12.98
C HIS A 5 15.91 -4.10 13.50
N THR A 6 15.00 -5.03 13.23
CA THR A 6 15.18 -6.46 13.43
C THR A 6 15.56 -7.11 12.08
N PRO A 7 16.47 -8.09 12.06
CA PRO A 7 16.78 -8.83 10.84
C PRO A 7 15.63 -9.76 10.40
N MET A 8 14.63 -9.97 11.27
CA MET A 8 13.47 -10.79 11.01
C MET A 8 12.19 -10.05 11.41
N PHE A 9 11.27 -9.90 10.47
CA PHE A 9 9.97 -9.27 10.65
C PHE A 9 8.91 -9.98 9.80
N HIS A 10 7.65 -9.61 9.96
CA HIS A 10 6.52 -10.19 9.23
C HIS A 10 5.94 -9.14 8.29
N GLN A 11 5.62 -9.56 7.07
CA GLN A 11 4.98 -8.74 6.05
C GLN A 11 3.75 -9.48 5.53
N MET A 12 2.69 -8.72 5.25
CA MET A 12 1.48 -9.22 4.59
C MET A 12 1.36 -8.54 3.24
N GLU A 13 1.20 -9.32 2.18
CA GLU A 13 0.97 -8.82 0.83
C GLU A 13 -0.39 -9.31 0.32
N GLY A 14 -1.05 -8.44 -0.45
CA GLY A 14 -2.31 -8.76 -1.13
C GLY A 14 -2.16 -8.56 -2.63
N LEU A 15 -2.67 -9.51 -3.41
CA LEU A 15 -2.69 -9.46 -4.87
C LEU A 15 -4.10 -9.78 -5.37
N ILE A 16 -4.65 -8.89 -6.19
CA ILE A 16 -5.93 -9.09 -6.89
C ILE A 16 -5.66 -8.95 -8.38
N VAL A 17 -6.05 -9.97 -9.15
CA VAL A 17 -5.96 -9.99 -10.62
C VAL A 17 -7.35 -10.29 -11.16
N ASP A 18 -7.88 -9.37 -11.94
CA ASP A 18 -9.19 -9.53 -12.60
C ASP A 18 -9.23 -8.72 -13.90
N THR A 19 -10.20 -9.02 -14.74
CA THR A 19 -10.54 -8.23 -15.92
C THR A 19 -11.04 -6.84 -15.51
N ASN A 20 -10.51 -5.79 -16.14
CA ASN A 20 -10.89 -4.40 -15.90
C ASN A 20 -10.67 -3.87 -14.46
N ILE A 21 -9.79 -4.47 -13.67
CA ILE A 21 -9.40 -3.89 -12.38
C ILE A 21 -8.57 -2.62 -12.60
N SER A 22 -8.86 -1.58 -11.81
CA SER A 22 -8.23 -0.27 -11.94
C SER A 22 -7.58 0.20 -10.64
N PHE A 23 -6.76 1.26 -10.73
CA PHE A 23 -6.14 1.88 -9.56
C PHE A 23 -7.17 2.47 -8.58
N THR A 24 -8.36 2.82 -9.07
CA THR A 24 -9.48 3.26 -8.21
C THR A 24 -9.96 2.13 -7.31
N ASN A 25 -10.04 0.90 -7.82
CA ASN A 25 -10.41 -0.27 -7.01
C ASN A 25 -9.37 -0.49 -5.90
N LEU A 26 -8.09 -0.44 -6.23
CA LEU A 26 -7.00 -0.54 -5.25
C LEU A 26 -7.13 0.52 -4.14
N LYS A 27 -7.34 1.79 -4.52
CA LYS A 27 -7.54 2.88 -3.55
C LYS A 27 -8.73 2.64 -2.62
N GLY A 28 -9.87 2.22 -3.17
CA GLY A 28 -11.07 1.91 -2.39
C GLY A 28 -10.83 0.77 -1.40
N THR A 29 -10.27 -0.35 -1.88
CA THR A 29 -9.96 -1.51 -1.04
C THR A 29 -9.01 -1.15 0.10
N LEU A 30 -7.93 -0.42 -0.18
CA LEU A 30 -6.97 -0.02 0.85
C LEU A 30 -7.57 0.98 1.84
N HIS A 31 -8.40 1.90 1.36
CA HIS A 31 -9.09 2.86 2.21
C HIS A 31 -10.02 2.14 3.21
N ASP A 32 -10.83 1.19 2.73
CA ASP A 32 -11.73 0.42 3.57
C ASP A 32 -10.97 -0.53 4.50
N PHE A 33 -9.91 -1.17 4.00
CA PHE A 33 -9.03 -2.01 4.83
C PHE A 33 -8.43 -1.22 5.99
N LEU A 34 -7.85 -0.05 5.73
CA LEU A 34 -7.20 0.76 6.77
C LEU A 34 -8.23 1.26 7.80
N ARG A 35 -9.40 1.74 7.36
CA ARG A 35 -10.46 2.15 8.29
C ARG A 35 -10.96 0.99 9.15
N ASN A 36 -11.13 -0.19 8.57
CA ASN A 36 -11.58 -1.37 9.32
C ASN A 36 -10.49 -1.91 10.25
N PHE A 37 -9.22 -1.88 9.84
CA PHE A 37 -8.10 -2.38 10.63
C PHE A 37 -7.82 -1.51 11.85
N PHE A 38 -7.88 -0.19 11.69
CA PHE A 38 -7.65 0.77 12.77
C PHE A 38 -8.92 1.14 13.54
N GLU A 39 -10.10 0.74 13.05
CA GLU A 39 -11.42 1.06 13.62
C GLU A 39 -11.65 2.58 13.80
N GLU A 40 -11.06 3.39 12.92
CA GLU A 40 -11.08 4.86 12.98
C GLU A 40 -11.36 5.47 11.60
N ASP A 41 -11.97 6.66 11.58
CA ASP A 41 -12.07 7.47 10.37
C ASP A 41 -10.73 8.15 10.08
N LEU A 42 -9.86 7.45 9.37
CA LEU A 42 -8.51 7.89 9.06
C LEU A 42 -8.44 8.85 7.88
N GLN A 43 -7.60 9.88 8.01
CA GLN A 43 -7.11 10.64 6.86
C GLN A 43 -5.99 9.85 6.18
N ILE A 44 -6.22 9.49 4.93
CA ILE A 44 -5.32 8.67 4.13
C ILE A 44 -4.78 9.50 2.96
N ARG A 45 -3.47 9.40 2.70
CA ARG A 45 -2.79 10.08 1.60
C ARG A 45 -2.03 9.07 0.74
N PHE A 46 -2.28 9.12 -0.56
CA PHE A 46 -1.52 8.36 -1.56
C PHE A 46 -0.47 9.28 -2.17
N ARG A 47 0.80 8.90 -2.08
CA ARG A 47 1.92 9.61 -2.71
C ARG A 47 2.49 8.77 -3.84
N PRO A 48 2.74 9.33 -5.04
CA PRO A 48 3.48 8.61 -6.07
C PRO A 48 4.83 8.13 -5.53
N SER A 49 5.19 6.90 -5.84
CA SER A 49 6.50 6.31 -5.52
C SER A 49 6.94 5.42 -6.69
N TYR A 50 8.04 4.68 -6.52
CA TYR A 50 8.55 3.76 -7.52
C TYR A 50 8.80 2.38 -6.92
N PHE A 51 8.15 1.36 -7.48
CA PHE A 51 8.48 -0.03 -7.24
C PHE A 51 8.61 -0.75 -8.59
N PRO A 52 9.64 -1.58 -8.81
CA PRO A 52 9.93 -2.16 -10.13
C PRO A 52 8.87 -3.15 -10.64
N PHE A 53 7.99 -3.63 -9.77
CA PHE A 53 6.93 -4.60 -10.07
C PHE A 53 5.54 -3.96 -10.15
N THR A 54 5.41 -2.65 -9.98
CA THR A 54 4.13 -1.93 -10.13
C THR A 54 4.24 -0.67 -10.97
N GLU A 55 3.22 -0.37 -11.77
CA GLU A 55 3.07 0.89 -12.50
C GLU A 55 1.58 1.13 -12.84
N PRO A 56 0.93 2.20 -12.33
CA PRO A 56 1.47 3.20 -11.39
C PRO A 56 1.73 2.64 -9.98
N SER A 57 2.71 3.25 -9.29
CA SER A 57 3.15 2.94 -7.93
C SER A 57 2.79 4.05 -6.94
N ALA A 58 2.44 3.69 -5.70
CA ALA A 58 2.17 4.65 -4.64
C ALA A 58 2.54 4.14 -3.23
N GLU A 59 2.98 5.05 -2.38
CA GLU A 59 3.04 4.89 -0.93
C GLU A 59 1.75 5.42 -0.29
N VAL A 60 1.36 4.81 0.83
CA VAL A 60 0.17 5.22 1.59
C VAL A 60 0.59 5.65 2.98
N ASP A 61 0.24 6.88 3.32
CA ASP A 61 0.40 7.44 4.66
C ASP A 61 -0.95 7.62 5.35
N VAL A 62 -0.97 7.49 6.67
CA VAL A 62 -2.10 7.82 7.54
C VAL A 62 -1.75 8.96 8.49
N MET A 63 -2.70 9.84 8.79
CA MET A 63 -2.50 10.89 9.79
C MET A 63 -2.55 10.29 11.20
N GLY A 64 -1.43 10.34 11.91
CA GLY A 64 -1.38 9.96 13.32
C GLY A 64 -2.06 10.99 14.23
N LYS A 65 -2.46 10.55 15.43
CA LYS A 65 -3.08 11.41 16.47
C LYS A 65 -2.19 12.57 16.92
N ASN A 66 -0.89 12.49 16.66
CA ASN A 66 0.09 13.55 16.91
C ASN A 66 0.17 14.60 15.77
N GLY A 67 -0.73 14.52 14.78
CA GLY A 67 -0.77 15.44 13.64
C GLY A 67 0.35 15.23 12.62
N LYS A 68 1.00 14.07 12.62
CA LYS A 68 2.06 13.72 11.67
C LYS A 68 1.62 12.57 10.77
N TRP A 69 2.03 12.64 9.51
CA TRP A 69 1.88 11.54 8.56
C TRP A 69 2.82 10.40 8.93
N LEU A 70 2.29 9.18 8.92
CA LEU A 70 3.03 7.94 9.11
C LEU A 70 2.80 7.06 7.88
N GLU A 71 3.89 6.64 7.24
CA GLU A 71 3.85 5.66 6.15
C GLU A 71 3.43 4.29 6.72
N VAL A 72 2.49 3.61 6.07
CA VAL A 72 1.97 2.31 6.53
C VAL A 72 2.10 1.18 5.52
N LEU A 73 2.12 1.48 4.21
CA LEU A 73 2.28 0.47 3.16
C LEU A 73 2.66 1.08 1.80
N GLY A 74 3.26 0.24 0.95
CA GLY A 74 3.39 0.47 -0.49
C GLY A 74 2.32 -0.29 -1.28
N CYS A 75 1.91 0.25 -2.42
CA CYS A 75 0.92 -0.36 -3.30
C CYS A 75 1.11 0.07 -4.76
N GLY A 76 0.45 -0.62 -5.69
CA GLY A 76 0.45 -0.22 -7.09
C GLY A 76 -0.30 -1.20 -7.99
N MET A 77 -0.49 -0.81 -9.25
CA MET A 77 -0.98 -1.73 -10.27
C MET A 77 0.16 -2.64 -10.71
N VAL A 78 -0.06 -3.95 -10.78
CA VAL A 78 0.97 -4.90 -11.19
C VAL A 78 1.52 -4.52 -12.58
N HIS A 79 2.84 -4.41 -12.69
CA HIS A 79 3.49 -4.04 -13.94
C HIS A 79 3.28 -5.15 -14.99
N PRO A 80 2.94 -4.85 -16.26
CA PRO A 80 2.63 -5.87 -17.26
C PRO A 80 3.73 -6.91 -17.51
N ASN A 81 5.01 -6.53 -17.36
CA ASN A 81 6.13 -7.48 -17.44
C ASN A 81 6.07 -8.58 -16.38
N VAL A 82 5.54 -8.30 -15.19
CA VAL A 82 5.40 -9.31 -14.14
C VAL A 82 4.44 -10.40 -14.58
N LEU A 83 3.28 -10.01 -15.12
CA LEU A 83 2.26 -10.96 -15.58
C LEU A 83 2.66 -11.74 -16.84
N ARG A 84 3.51 -11.15 -17.71
CA ARG A 84 4.02 -11.84 -18.92
C ARG A 84 5.09 -12.89 -18.63
N ASN A 85 5.79 -12.77 -17.51
CA ASN A 85 6.88 -13.66 -17.13
C ASN A 85 6.41 -14.83 -16.24
N VAL A 86 5.09 -15.06 -16.17
CA VAL A 86 4.47 -16.18 -15.47
C VAL A 86 4.16 -17.30 -16.45
#